data_AF-A0A7C2VC94-F1
#
_entry.id   AF-A0A7C2VC94-F1
#
_cell.length_a   1.000
_cell.length_b   1.000
_cell.length_c   1.000
_cell.angle_alpha   90.00
_cell.angle_beta   90.00
_cell.angle_gamma   90.00
#
_symmetry.space_group_name_H-M   'P 1'
#
loop_
_entity.id
_entity.type
_entity.pdbx_description
1 polymer ?
#
loop_
_entity_poly.entity_id
_entity_poly.type
_entity_poly.pdbx_seq_one_letter_code
_entity_poly.pdbx_strand_id
1 'polypeptide(L)'
;METSTNEMSSREIVPTLQLKRPLLPIDEYAAREGISRGIVEECAKLGVVQIRKYKGKTFVIDVPLSPYPHTPDTTADPIQPIDKTAQAGKISELVQKVIPDTPESAQITQDSGIQFGFLTAQARSKRIWQIVAVFSTVFLFTALFGNLWFYMDRKIQLDRIDLAYASIQQFLNDSTQAKQQVKTLQNELVNSRAELVRVQNELNSSRAEVKTARNELTRTRQDIKTIQQRNARTVERINQQIQKFIGQIPEPTKTGPVISGR
;
A
#
# COMPACT_ATOMS: atom_id res chain seq x y z
N MET A 1 -7.39 52.50 -47.03
CA MET A 1 -6.23 51.60 -47.12
C MET A 1 -6.40 50.61 -45.98
N GLU A 2 -7.17 49.55 -46.25
CA GLU A 2 -7.67 48.61 -45.24
C GLU A 2 -6.86 47.32 -45.35
N THR A 3 -6.26 46.88 -44.25
CA THR A 3 -5.51 45.63 -44.13
C THR A 3 -6.36 44.62 -43.39
N SER A 4 -6.96 43.68 -44.13
CA SER A 4 -7.66 42.52 -43.59
C SER A 4 -6.67 41.43 -43.19
N THR A 5 -6.59 41.17 -41.89
CA THR A 5 -5.85 40.06 -41.28
C THR A 5 -6.73 38.81 -41.32
N ASN A 6 -6.31 37.79 -42.08
CA ASN A 6 -7.04 36.53 -42.26
C ASN A 6 -6.51 35.49 -41.26
N GLU A 7 -7.36 35.10 -40.31
CA GLU A 7 -7.07 34.10 -39.27
C GLU A 7 -7.30 32.68 -39.83
N MET A 8 -6.23 31.95 -40.13
CA MET A 8 -6.31 30.52 -40.49
C MET A 8 -6.34 29.65 -39.23
N SER A 9 -7.55 29.25 -38.84
CA SER A 9 -7.83 28.22 -37.84
C SER A 9 -7.22 26.88 -38.26
N SER A 10 -6.15 26.48 -37.58
CA SER A 10 -5.52 25.16 -37.75
C SER A 10 -6.34 24.12 -37.01
N ARG A 11 -7.15 23.35 -37.77
CA ARG A 11 -7.85 22.17 -37.26
C ARG A 11 -6.82 21.12 -36.85
N GLU A 12 -6.76 20.86 -35.56
CA GLU A 12 -5.91 19.86 -34.92
C GLU A 12 -6.33 18.45 -35.39
N ILE A 13 -5.53 17.88 -36.30
CA ILE A 13 -5.71 16.50 -36.77
C ILE A 13 -5.26 15.56 -35.65
N VAL A 14 -6.23 15.05 -34.88
CA VAL A 14 -6.03 14.01 -33.87
C VAL A 14 -5.60 12.73 -34.60
N PRO A 15 -4.39 12.20 -34.35
CA PRO A 15 -3.91 10.99 -35.02
C PRO A 15 -4.65 9.77 -34.47
N THR A 16 -5.51 9.19 -35.28
CA THR A 16 -6.21 7.94 -34.99
C THR A 16 -5.30 6.76 -35.35
N LEU A 17 -4.48 6.29 -34.40
CA LEU A 17 -3.97 4.92 -34.46
C LEU A 17 -5.20 4.00 -34.37
N GLN A 18 -5.29 2.94 -35.18
CA GLN A 18 -6.47 2.07 -35.30
C GLN A 18 -6.82 1.26 -34.03
N LEU A 19 -6.30 1.62 -32.85
CA LEU A 19 -6.94 1.27 -31.60
C LEU A 19 -8.08 2.27 -31.37
N LYS A 20 -9.32 1.79 -31.31
CA LYS A 20 -10.52 2.57 -30.95
C LYS A 20 -10.46 3.24 -29.56
N ARG A 21 -9.30 3.31 -28.91
CA ARG A 21 -9.11 3.90 -27.58
C ARG A 21 -8.23 5.16 -27.68
N PRO A 22 -8.66 6.27 -27.08
CA PRO A 22 -7.87 7.50 -27.06
C PRO A 22 -6.57 7.27 -26.27
N LEU A 23 -5.46 7.79 -26.79
CA LEU A 23 -4.18 7.81 -26.08
C LEU A 23 -4.26 8.84 -24.95
N LEU A 24 -3.98 8.43 -23.71
CA LEU A 24 -4.01 9.33 -22.56
C LEU A 24 -2.61 9.94 -22.33
N PRO A 25 -2.45 11.28 -22.31
CA PRO A 25 -1.20 11.92 -21.90
C PRO A 25 -0.76 11.47 -20.51
N ILE A 26 0.56 11.32 -20.32
CA ILE A 26 1.11 10.81 -19.04
C ILE A 26 0.71 11.67 -17.83
N ASP A 27 0.64 12.98 -18.00
CA ASP A 27 0.29 13.91 -16.92
C ASP A 27 -1.19 13.78 -16.52
N GLU A 28 -2.07 13.50 -17.48
CA GLU A 28 -3.50 13.27 -17.24
C GLU A 28 -3.75 11.92 -16.56
N TYR A 29 -3.04 10.88 -16.98
CA TYR A 29 -3.05 9.58 -16.31
C TYR A 29 -2.57 9.69 -14.85
N ALA A 30 -1.45 10.38 -14.63
CA ALA A 30 -0.88 10.60 -13.31
C ALA A 30 -1.87 11.32 -12.38
N ALA A 31 -2.53 12.38 -12.88
CA ALA A 31 -3.55 13.10 -12.14
C ALA A 31 -4.78 12.23 -11.82
N ARG A 32 -5.23 11.40 -12.76
CA ARG A 32 -6.39 10.51 -12.58
C ARG A 32 -6.15 9.46 -11.49
N GLU A 33 -4.96 8.89 -11.46
CA GLU A 33 -4.57 7.84 -10.49
C GLU A 33 -4.01 8.43 -9.18
N GLY A 34 -3.86 9.75 -9.07
CA GLY A 34 -3.32 10.41 -7.87
C GLY A 34 -1.83 10.13 -7.63
N ILE A 35 -1.06 9.85 -8.67
CA ILE A 35 0.37 9.52 -8.60
C ILE A 35 1.21 10.57 -9.34
N SER A 36 2.50 10.66 -9.03
CA SER A 36 3.40 11.57 -9.76
C SER A 36 3.80 10.98 -11.10
N ARG A 37 4.09 11.86 -12.08
CA ARG A 37 4.63 11.45 -13.38
C ARG A 37 5.86 10.55 -13.27
N GLY A 38 6.75 10.83 -12.32
CA GLY A 38 7.95 10.02 -12.09
C GLY A 38 7.62 8.57 -11.70
N ILE A 39 6.56 8.37 -10.90
CA ILE A 39 6.07 7.02 -10.55
C ILE A 39 5.56 6.30 -11.81
N VAL A 40 4.81 6.98 -12.68
CA VAL A 40 4.32 6.39 -13.93
C VAL A 40 5.48 5.97 -14.85
N GLU A 41 6.55 6.76 -14.92
CA GLU A 41 7.75 6.44 -15.71
C GLU A 41 8.52 5.25 -15.12
N GLU A 42 8.63 5.14 -13.79
CA GLU A 42 9.21 3.96 -13.11
C GLU A 42 8.35 2.71 -13.34
N CYS A 43 7.03 2.79 -13.22
CA CYS A 43 6.12 1.69 -13.55
C CYS A 43 6.26 1.23 -15.00
N ALA A 44 6.56 2.16 -15.92
CA ALA A 44 6.82 1.82 -17.31
C ALA A 44 8.16 1.08 -17.50
N LYS A 45 9.21 1.45 -16.76
CA LYS A 45 10.49 0.71 -16.75
C LYS A 45 10.32 -0.70 -16.21
N LEU A 46 9.42 -0.89 -15.25
CA LEU A 46 9.06 -2.19 -14.68
C LEU A 46 8.13 -3.03 -15.58
N GLY A 47 7.68 -2.50 -16.72
CA GLY A 47 6.77 -3.20 -17.63
C GLY A 47 5.33 -3.29 -17.13
N VAL A 48 4.98 -2.56 -16.06
CA VAL A 48 3.62 -2.53 -15.47
C VAL A 48 2.69 -1.69 -16.34
N VAL A 49 3.21 -0.62 -16.97
CA VAL A 49 2.46 0.29 -17.84
C VAL A 49 3.21 0.44 -19.17
N GLN A 50 2.52 0.39 -20.31
CA GLN A 50 3.14 0.63 -21.60
C GLN A 50 3.07 2.12 -21.96
N ILE A 51 4.21 2.77 -22.18
CA ILE A 51 4.26 4.17 -22.64
C ILE A 51 4.76 4.24 -24.09
N ARG A 52 4.22 5.18 -24.89
CA ARG A 52 4.76 5.54 -26.22
C ARG A 52 4.96 7.03 -26.34
N LYS A 53 6.05 7.42 -26.99
CA LYS A 53 6.33 8.81 -27.37
C LYS A 53 5.81 9.08 -28.77
N TYR A 54 5.02 10.13 -28.93
CA TYR A 54 4.53 10.59 -30.23
C TYR A 54 4.59 12.12 -30.27
N LYS A 55 5.26 12.68 -31.29
CA LYS A 55 5.49 14.14 -31.45
C LYS A 55 6.01 14.84 -30.18
N GLY A 56 6.95 14.22 -29.47
CA GLY A 56 7.55 14.78 -28.25
C GLY A 56 6.68 14.70 -26.98
N LYS A 57 5.45 14.18 -27.07
CA LYS A 57 4.58 13.91 -25.92
C LYS A 57 4.59 12.42 -25.59
N THR A 58 4.56 12.09 -24.29
CA THR A 58 4.50 10.71 -23.80
C THR A 58 3.04 10.36 -23.48
N PHE A 59 2.57 9.26 -24.02
CA PHE A 59 1.22 8.74 -23.83
C PHE A 59 1.28 7.39 -23.15
N VAL A 60 0.35 7.15 -22.23
CA VAL A 60 0.12 5.85 -21.62
C VAL A 60 -0.80 5.06 -22.56
N ILE A 61 -0.32 3.92 -23.04
CA ILE A 61 -1.12 2.93 -23.75
C ILE A 61 -1.69 2.02 -22.69
N ASP A 62 -2.95 2.30 -22.39
CA ASP A 62 -3.70 1.72 -21.28
C ASP A 62 -3.59 0.17 -21.29
N VAL A 63 -2.73 -0.37 -20.42
CA VAL A 63 -2.89 -1.72 -19.89
C VAL A 63 -3.83 -1.50 -18.71
N PRO A 64 -5.07 -2.03 -18.73
CA PRO A 64 -6.01 -1.79 -17.66
C PRO A 64 -5.42 -2.32 -16.35
N LEU A 65 -4.91 -1.42 -15.51
CA LEU A 65 -4.50 -1.73 -14.13
C LEU A 65 -5.73 -1.79 -13.20
N SER A 66 -6.84 -2.34 -13.69
CA SER A 66 -7.91 -2.77 -12.80
C SER A 66 -7.94 -4.30 -12.74
N PRO A 67 -7.14 -4.94 -11.88
CA PRO A 67 -7.70 -6.04 -11.12
C PRO A 67 -8.66 -5.40 -10.09
N TYR A 68 -9.94 -5.33 -10.46
CA TYR A 68 -11.10 -4.95 -9.64
C TYR A 68 -11.36 -3.47 -9.36
N PRO A 69 -12.53 -2.94 -9.78
CA PRO A 69 -13.19 -1.89 -9.03
C PRO A 69 -13.81 -2.52 -7.77
N HIS A 70 -13.34 -2.13 -6.60
CA HIS A 70 -14.16 -2.19 -5.39
C HIS A 70 -15.28 -1.15 -5.54
N THR A 71 -16.47 -1.61 -5.89
CA THR A 71 -17.71 -0.92 -5.49
C THR A 71 -18.01 -1.33 -4.05
N PRO A 72 -17.91 -0.42 -3.06
CA PRO A 72 -18.72 -0.59 -1.86
C PRO A 72 -20.18 -0.32 -2.25
N ASP A 73 -21.09 -1.07 -1.64
CA ASP A 73 -22.54 -0.96 -1.76
C ASP A 73 -23.20 -1.61 -2.98
N THR A 74 -23.37 -2.93 -2.91
CA THR A 74 -24.56 -3.59 -3.47
C THR A 74 -24.94 -4.76 -2.57
N THR A 75 -26.14 -4.63 -2.01
CA THR A 75 -26.85 -5.60 -1.18
C THR A 75 -26.76 -7.01 -1.75
N ALA A 76 -26.41 -7.95 -0.89
CA ALA A 76 -26.19 -9.35 -1.21
C ALA A 76 -27.41 -10.01 -1.86
N ASP A 77 -27.26 -10.43 -3.11
CA ASP A 77 -28.01 -11.56 -3.66
C ASP A 77 -27.12 -12.82 -3.67
N PRO A 78 -27.65 -14.00 -3.32
CA PRO A 78 -26.86 -15.22 -3.22
C PRO A 78 -26.42 -15.71 -4.61
N ILE A 79 -25.11 -15.78 -4.82
CA ILE A 79 -24.50 -16.37 -6.01
C ILE A 79 -24.84 -17.87 -6.04
N GLN A 80 -25.61 -18.29 -7.05
CA GLN A 80 -25.84 -19.70 -7.33
C GLN A 80 -24.57 -20.37 -7.88
N PRO A 81 -24.30 -21.63 -7.50
CA PRO A 81 -23.13 -22.37 -7.95
C PRO A 81 -23.20 -22.62 -9.46
N ILE A 82 -22.17 -22.14 -10.17
CA ILE A 82 -21.99 -22.40 -11.60
C ILE A 82 -21.66 -23.87 -11.78
N ASP A 83 -22.59 -24.60 -12.39
CA ASP A 83 -22.43 -26.01 -12.72
C ASP A 83 -21.47 -26.17 -13.90
N LYS A 84 -20.23 -26.56 -13.58
CA LYS A 84 -19.13 -26.78 -14.54
C LYS A 84 -19.40 -27.93 -15.51
N THR A 85 -20.38 -28.80 -15.24
CA THR A 85 -20.71 -29.92 -16.14
C THR A 85 -21.51 -29.48 -17.38
N ALA A 86 -22.29 -28.42 -17.27
CA ALA A 86 -23.06 -27.88 -18.41
C ALA A 86 -22.18 -27.17 -19.46
N GLN A 87 -21.00 -26.67 -19.07
CA GLN A 87 -20.10 -25.94 -19.99
C GLN A 87 -19.19 -26.88 -20.80
N ALA A 88 -18.90 -28.08 -20.29
CA ALA A 88 -18.10 -29.08 -21.00
C ALA A 88 -18.85 -29.65 -22.23
N GLY A 89 -20.18 -29.77 -22.17
CA GLY A 89 -20.99 -30.27 -23.29
C GLY A 89 -21.00 -29.36 -24.53
N LYS A 90 -20.97 -28.04 -24.34
CA LYS A 90 -20.99 -27.06 -25.44
C LYS A 90 -19.70 -27.03 -26.27
N ILE A 91 -18.57 -27.45 -25.70
CA ILE A 91 -17.28 -27.44 -26.41
C ILE A 91 -17.17 -28.68 -27.33
N SER A 92 -17.68 -29.84 -26.90
CA SER A 92 -17.73 -31.03 -27.78
C SER A 92 -18.65 -30.83 -28.99
N GLU A 93 -19.76 -30.10 -28.83
CA GLU A 93 -20.69 -29.83 -29.93
C GLU A 93 -20.09 -28.91 -31.01
N LEU A 94 -19.20 -27.99 -30.63
CA LEU A 94 -18.51 -27.11 -31.59
C LEU A 94 -17.41 -27.84 -32.36
N VAL A 95 -16.76 -28.84 -31.76
CA VAL A 95 -15.69 -29.63 -32.41
C VAL A 95 -16.25 -30.61 -33.43
N GLN A 96 -17.44 -31.18 -33.18
CA GLN A 96 -18.10 -32.09 -34.12
C GLN A 96 -18.60 -31.38 -35.40
N LYS A 97 -18.82 -30.06 -35.33
CA LYS A 97 -19.40 -29.27 -36.44
C LYS A 97 -18.37 -28.75 -37.45
N VAL A 98 -17.07 -28.89 -37.18
CA VAL A 98 -15.98 -28.31 -37.99
C VAL A 98 -15.25 -29.35 -38.86
N ILE A 99 -15.59 -30.64 -38.77
CA ILE A 99 -15.02 -31.67 -39.65
C ILE A 99 -16.09 -32.07 -40.69
N PRO A 100 -16.04 -31.53 -41.92
CA PRO A 100 -16.88 -32.05 -42.99
C PRO A 100 -16.39 -33.45 -43.40
N ASP A 101 -17.31 -34.41 -43.37
CA ASP A 101 -17.15 -35.74 -43.94
C ASP A 101 -16.66 -35.63 -45.38
N THR A 102 -15.44 -36.13 -45.63
CA THR A 102 -14.87 -36.21 -46.97
C THR A 102 -15.23 -37.59 -47.55
N PRO A 103 -16.02 -37.65 -48.63
CA PRO A 103 -16.39 -38.91 -49.24
C PRO A 103 -15.25 -39.49 -50.07
N GLU A 104 -15.09 -40.81 -49.90
CA GLU A 104 -15.08 -41.77 -51.01
C GLU A 104 -13.86 -41.79 -51.96
N SER A 105 -13.06 -42.82 -51.73
CA SER A 105 -12.35 -43.66 -52.70
C SER A 105 -12.36 -43.24 -54.18
N ALA A 106 -11.17 -42.93 -54.69
CA ALA A 106 -10.81 -43.19 -56.09
C ALA A 106 -9.70 -44.26 -56.11
N GLN A 107 -10.10 -45.49 -56.42
CA GLN A 107 -9.19 -46.52 -56.92
C GLN A 107 -8.69 -46.07 -58.30
N ILE A 108 -7.37 -45.94 -58.45
CA ILE A 108 -6.71 -45.84 -59.76
C ILE A 108 -5.76 -47.02 -59.89
N THR A 109 -6.28 -48.02 -60.58
CA THR A 109 -5.69 -48.84 -61.64
C THR A 109 -4.16 -48.78 -61.79
N GLN A 110 -3.56 -49.90 -61.38
CA GLN A 110 -2.49 -50.65 -62.04
C GLN A 110 -2.12 -50.18 -63.46
N ASP A 111 -0.91 -49.62 -63.64
CA ASP A 111 -0.19 -49.71 -64.90
C ASP A 111 1.24 -50.26 -64.63
N SER A 112 1.35 -51.56 -64.86
CA SER A 112 2.56 -52.35 -64.81
C SER A 112 3.26 -52.26 -66.16
N GLY A 113 4.28 -51.40 -66.26
CA GLY A 113 4.94 -51.17 -67.54
C GLY A 113 6.31 -50.49 -67.51
N ILE A 114 7.12 -50.59 -66.45
CA ILE A 114 8.54 -50.18 -66.52
C ILE A 114 9.43 -51.21 -65.79
N GLN A 115 9.58 -52.39 -66.41
CA GLN A 115 10.71 -53.27 -66.16
C GLN A 115 11.63 -53.26 -67.38
N PHE A 116 12.41 -52.20 -67.62
CA PHE A 116 13.62 -52.29 -68.48
C PHE A 116 14.47 -51.03 -68.29
N GLY A 117 15.42 -51.10 -67.35
CA GLY A 117 16.37 -50.02 -67.06
C GLY A 117 17.18 -50.17 -65.76
N PHE A 118 16.90 -51.18 -64.94
CA PHE A 118 17.47 -51.27 -63.59
C PHE A 118 18.90 -51.84 -63.51
N LEU A 119 19.45 -52.43 -64.57
CA LEU A 119 20.74 -53.12 -64.50
C LEU A 119 21.93 -52.34 -65.08
N THR A 120 21.72 -51.22 -65.78
CA THR A 120 22.80 -50.33 -66.24
C THR A 120 22.94 -49.04 -65.42
N ALA A 121 22.02 -48.76 -64.48
CA ALA A 121 22.10 -47.63 -63.55
C ALA A 121 22.94 -47.91 -62.28
N GLN A 122 23.35 -49.16 -62.07
CA GLN A 122 23.97 -49.64 -60.82
C GLN A 122 25.36 -49.03 -60.53
N ALA A 123 26.10 -48.58 -61.56
CA ALA A 123 27.41 -47.94 -61.39
C ALA A 123 27.35 -46.44 -61.05
N ARG A 124 26.32 -45.71 -61.50
CA ARG A 124 26.10 -44.28 -61.15
C ARG A 124 25.37 -44.10 -59.81
N SER A 125 24.59 -45.11 -59.41
CA SER A 125 23.86 -45.17 -58.14
C SER A 125 24.75 -44.99 -56.90
N LYS A 126 25.97 -45.56 -56.88
CA LYS A 126 26.88 -45.46 -55.72
C LYS A 126 27.25 -44.02 -55.35
N ARG A 127 27.49 -43.15 -56.34
CA ARG A 127 27.83 -41.74 -56.08
C ARG A 127 26.63 -40.95 -55.54
N ILE A 128 25.42 -41.27 -56.01
CA ILE A 128 24.19 -40.61 -55.54
C ILE A 128 23.91 -40.98 -54.09
N TRP A 129 23.96 -42.28 -53.75
CA TRP A 129 23.77 -42.73 -52.36
C TRP A 129 24.83 -42.18 -51.41
N GLN A 130 26.09 -42.03 -51.86
CA GLN A 130 27.14 -41.41 -51.07
C GLN A 130 26.85 -39.93 -50.78
N ILE A 131 26.39 -39.17 -51.78
CA ILE A 131 26.01 -37.76 -51.60
C ILE A 131 24.82 -37.64 -50.62
N VAL A 132 23.79 -38.48 -50.79
CA VAL A 132 22.63 -38.51 -49.89
C VAL A 132 23.05 -38.85 -48.45
N ALA A 133 23.97 -39.78 -48.26
CA ALA A 133 24.48 -40.12 -46.93
C ALA A 133 25.20 -38.95 -46.26
N VAL A 134 26.01 -38.18 -47.00
CA VAL A 134 26.69 -36.98 -46.46
C VAL A 134 25.68 -35.91 -46.07
N PHE A 135 24.70 -35.60 -46.93
CA PHE A 135 23.66 -34.63 -46.61
C PHE A 135 22.80 -35.06 -45.42
N SER A 136 22.42 -36.33 -45.36
CA SER A 136 21.69 -36.90 -44.23
C SER A 136 22.47 -36.76 -42.91
N THR A 137 23.78 -37.04 -42.96
CA THR A 137 24.67 -36.89 -41.80
C THR A 137 24.74 -35.44 -41.33
N VAL A 138 24.94 -34.48 -42.24
CA VAL A 138 24.97 -33.05 -41.90
C VAL A 138 23.63 -32.60 -41.32
N PHE A 139 22.51 -33.02 -41.92
CA PHE A 139 21.17 -32.70 -41.43
C PHE A 139 20.94 -33.24 -40.02
N LEU A 140 21.35 -34.49 -39.74
CA LEU A 140 21.28 -35.07 -38.40
C LEU A 140 22.11 -34.26 -37.39
N PHE A 141 23.33 -33.86 -37.75
CA PHE A 141 24.14 -33.01 -36.87
C PHE A 141 23.47 -31.67 -36.61
N THR A 142 22.96 -30.98 -37.63
CA THR A 142 22.25 -29.70 -37.46
C THR A 142 21.01 -29.88 -36.57
N ALA A 143 20.25 -30.97 -36.74
CA ALA A 143 19.10 -31.27 -35.89
C ALA A 143 19.53 -31.54 -34.43
N LEU A 144 20.64 -32.25 -34.19
CA LEU A 144 21.17 -32.47 -32.84
C LEU A 144 21.60 -31.17 -32.17
N PHE A 145 22.30 -30.28 -32.89
CA PHE A 145 22.67 -28.97 -32.36
C PHE A 145 21.45 -28.09 -32.06
N GLY A 146 20.44 -28.11 -32.93
CA GLY A 146 19.18 -27.40 -32.69
C GLY A 146 18.45 -27.92 -31.45
N ASN A 147 18.38 -29.24 -31.28
CA ASN A 147 17.80 -29.87 -30.09
C ASN A 147 18.59 -29.53 -28.82
N LEU A 148 19.93 -29.53 -28.88
CA LEU A 148 20.78 -29.16 -27.74
C LEU A 148 20.62 -27.68 -27.37
N TRP A 149 20.58 -26.79 -28.36
CA TRP A 149 20.31 -25.37 -28.15
C TRP A 149 18.95 -25.15 -27.50
N PHE A 150 17.90 -25.77 -28.03
CA PHE A 150 16.54 -25.68 -27.48
C PHE A 150 16.48 -26.26 -26.06
N TYR A 151 17.20 -27.34 -25.78
CA TYR A 151 17.31 -27.90 -24.43
C TYR A 151 17.96 -26.93 -23.45
N MET A 152 19.05 -26.27 -23.85
CA MET A 152 19.73 -25.27 -23.01
C MET A 152 18.85 -24.03 -22.77
N ASP A 153 18.16 -23.53 -23.79
CA ASP A 153 17.22 -22.41 -23.65
C ASP A 153 16.06 -22.77 -22.71
N ARG A 154 15.46 -23.96 -22.87
CA ARG A 154 14.40 -24.45 -21.98
C ARG A 154 14.88 -24.58 -20.53
N LYS A 155 16.12 -25.01 -20.31
CA LYS A 155 16.69 -25.11 -18.97
C LYS A 155 16.81 -23.74 -18.31
N ILE A 156 17.29 -22.73 -19.05
CA ILE A 156 17.38 -21.34 -18.55
C ILE A 156 15.99 -20.80 -18.18
N GLN A 157 14.96 -21.11 -18.97
CA GLN A 157 13.59 -20.70 -18.64
C GLN A 157 13.08 -21.38 -17.38
N LEU A 158 13.41 -22.66 -17.16
CA LEU A 158 13.02 -23.39 -15.97
C LEU A 158 13.65 -22.77 -14.70
N ASP A 159 14.95 -22.47 -14.76
CA ASP A 159 15.66 -21.82 -13.64
C ASP A 159 15.06 -20.45 -13.30
N ARG A 160 14.59 -19.70 -14.32
CA ARG A 160 13.90 -18.41 -14.12
C ARG A 160 12.53 -18.58 -13.45
N ILE A 161 11.79 -19.64 -13.77
CA ILE A 161 10.50 -19.93 -13.14
C ILE A 161 10.70 -20.31 -11.68
N ASP A 162 11.71 -21.14 -11.37
CA ASP A 162 12.04 -21.51 -9.99
C ASP A 162 12.45 -20.28 -9.16
N LEU A 163 13.25 -19.38 -9.75
CA LEU A 163 13.62 -18.11 -9.13
C LEU A 163 12.39 -17.21 -8.89
N ALA A 164 11.48 -17.11 -9.88
CA ALA A 164 10.25 -16.35 -9.73
C ALA A 164 9.32 -16.95 -8.67
N TYR A 165 9.28 -18.28 -8.56
CA TYR A 165 8.50 -18.96 -7.52
C TYR A 165 9.06 -18.66 -6.12
N ALA A 166 10.38 -18.71 -5.96
CA ALA A 166 11.05 -18.37 -4.70
C ALA A 166 10.79 -16.92 -4.28
N SER A 167 10.83 -15.97 -5.22
CA SER A 167 10.56 -14.55 -4.92
C SER A 167 9.09 -14.29 -4.55
N ILE A 168 8.14 -14.97 -5.22
CA ILE A 168 6.71 -14.89 -4.86
C ILE A 168 6.48 -15.46 -3.45
N GLN A 169 7.11 -16.58 -3.10
CA GLN A 169 7.02 -17.17 -1.76
C GLN A 169 7.58 -16.23 -0.70
N GLN A 170 8.74 -15.61 -0.97
CA GLN A 170 9.31 -14.60 -0.10
C GLN A 170 8.36 -13.43 0.11
N PHE A 171 7.78 -12.89 -0.97
CA PHE A 171 6.82 -11.79 -0.89
C PHE A 171 5.57 -12.16 -0.08
N LEU A 172 5.06 -13.39 -0.22
CA LEU A 172 3.92 -13.87 0.58
C LEU A 172 4.27 -13.97 2.07
N ASN A 173 5.48 -14.41 2.39
CA ASN A 173 5.97 -14.45 3.77
C ASN A 173 6.14 -13.04 4.34
N ASP A 174 6.75 -12.14 3.59
CA ASP A 174 6.93 -10.72 3.97
C ASP A 174 5.58 -10.04 4.19
N SER A 175 4.60 -10.29 3.31
CA SER A 175 3.23 -9.79 3.44
C SER A 175 2.55 -10.34 4.70
N THR A 176 2.74 -11.62 5.01
CA THR A 176 2.20 -12.25 6.22
C THR A 176 2.85 -11.66 7.48
N GLN A 177 4.16 -11.44 7.47
CA GLN A 177 4.89 -10.81 8.56
C GLN A 177 4.44 -9.35 8.77
N ALA A 178 4.31 -8.58 7.69
CA ALA A 178 3.82 -7.20 7.75
C ALA A 178 2.40 -7.15 8.35
N LYS A 179 1.52 -8.09 7.97
CA LYS A 179 0.18 -8.20 8.55
C LYS A 179 0.21 -8.51 10.04
N GLN A 180 1.13 -9.36 10.49
CA GLN A 180 1.31 -9.63 11.92
C GLN A 180 1.84 -8.39 12.66
N GLN A 181 2.80 -7.66 12.10
CA GLN A 181 3.31 -6.41 12.68
C GLN A 181 2.21 -5.35 12.82
N VAL A 182 1.36 -5.18 11.80
CA VAL A 182 0.21 -4.27 11.87
C VAL A 182 -0.73 -4.64 13.02
N LYS A 183 -1.00 -5.93 13.23
CA LYS A 183 -1.82 -6.38 14.38
C LYS A 183 -1.15 -6.08 15.72
N THR A 184 0.16 -6.29 15.84
CA THR A 184 0.90 -5.96 17.06
C THR A 184 0.84 -4.46 17.35
N LEU A 185 1.14 -3.62 16.35
CA LEU A 185 1.07 -2.16 16.47
C LEU A 185 -0.34 -1.67 16.82
N GLN A 186 -1.37 -2.31 16.26
CA GLN A 186 -2.76 -2.00 16.60
C GLN A 186 -3.06 -2.29 18.06
N ASN A 187 -2.59 -3.43 18.59
CA ASN A 187 -2.75 -3.77 20.01
C ASN A 187 -1.98 -2.80 20.91
N GLU A 188 -0.75 -2.43 20.54
CA GLU A 188 0.03 -1.43 21.26
C GLU A 188 -0.68 -0.08 21.28
N LEU A 189 -1.24 0.37 20.16
CA LEU A 189 -2.00 1.63 20.09
C LEU A 189 -3.25 1.62 20.97
N VAL A 190 -3.96 0.49 21.04
CA VAL A 190 -5.11 0.32 21.95
C VAL A 190 -4.65 0.38 23.41
N ASN A 191 -3.53 -0.27 23.76
CA ASN A 191 -2.97 -0.25 25.11
C ASN A 191 -2.51 1.16 25.51
N SER A 192 -1.75 1.85 24.66
CA SER A 192 -1.31 3.23 24.93
C SER A 192 -2.49 4.18 25.08
N ARG A 193 -3.58 3.98 24.33
CA ARG A 193 -4.81 4.77 24.51
C ARG A 193 -5.45 4.52 25.88
N ALA A 194 -5.49 3.27 26.33
CA ALA A 194 -6.02 2.94 27.66
C ALA A 194 -5.16 3.55 28.78
N GLU A 195 -3.83 3.51 28.64
CA GLU A 195 -2.91 4.14 29.58
C GLU A 195 -3.08 5.66 29.63
N LEU A 196 -3.27 6.32 28.48
CA LEU A 196 -3.51 7.76 28.42
C LEU A 196 -4.78 8.15 29.17
N VAL A 197 -5.87 7.38 29.02
CA VAL A 197 -7.11 7.59 29.79
C VAL A 197 -6.86 7.41 31.28
N ARG A 198 -6.07 6.42 31.69
CA ARG A 198 -5.71 6.21 33.11
C ARG A 198 -4.95 7.39 33.68
N VAL A 199 -3.90 7.84 32.99
CA VAL A 199 -3.09 9.01 33.40
C VAL A 199 -3.93 10.28 33.44
N GLN A 200 -4.87 10.44 32.50
CA GLN A 200 -5.78 11.59 32.52
C GLN A 200 -6.71 11.58 33.74
N ASN A 201 -7.19 10.40 34.15
CA ASN A 201 -7.99 10.25 35.38
C ASN A 201 -7.15 10.55 36.64
N GLU A 202 -5.92 10.05 36.70
CA GLU A 202 -4.99 10.33 37.80
C GLU A 202 -4.69 11.85 37.89
N LEU A 203 -4.46 12.50 36.76
CA LEU A 203 -4.23 13.95 36.70
C LEU A 203 -5.45 14.74 37.20
N ASN A 204 -6.65 14.33 36.82
CA ASN A 204 -7.89 14.95 37.30
C ASN A 204 -8.08 14.77 38.82
N SER A 205 -7.76 13.58 39.37
CA SER A 205 -7.78 13.33 40.81
C SER A 205 -6.79 14.23 41.55
N SER A 206 -5.53 14.26 41.10
CA SER A 206 -4.49 15.10 41.70
C SER A 206 -4.86 16.59 41.65
N ARG A 207 -5.46 17.05 40.55
CA ARG A 207 -5.97 18.43 40.44
C ARG A 207 -7.07 18.72 41.45
N ALA A 208 -7.98 17.77 41.70
CA ALA A 208 -9.02 17.92 42.71
C ALA A 208 -8.42 17.98 44.13
N GLU A 209 -7.45 17.11 44.45
CA GLU A 209 -6.73 17.11 45.72
C GLU A 209 -6.00 18.43 45.97
N VAL A 210 -5.27 18.95 44.98
CA VAL A 210 -4.59 20.25 45.07
C VAL A 210 -5.60 21.40 45.32
N LYS A 211 -6.77 21.35 44.69
CA LYS A 211 -7.83 22.34 44.92
C LYS A 211 -8.35 22.27 46.36
N THR A 212 -8.56 21.07 46.88
CA THR A 212 -8.96 20.84 48.28
C THR A 212 -7.91 21.39 49.25
N ALA A 213 -6.64 21.01 49.08
CA ALA A 213 -5.54 21.48 49.92
C ALA A 213 -5.41 23.02 49.90
N ARG A 214 -5.62 23.65 48.74
CA ARG A 214 -5.62 25.12 48.61
C ARG A 214 -6.76 25.78 49.39
N ASN A 215 -7.95 25.18 49.37
CA ASN A 215 -9.10 25.67 50.13
C ASN A 215 -8.85 25.54 51.64
N GLU A 216 -8.30 24.41 52.08
CA GLU A 216 -7.91 24.19 53.48
C GLU A 216 -6.86 25.20 53.93
N LEU A 217 -5.80 25.43 53.13
CA LEU A 217 -4.78 26.44 53.42
C LEU A 217 -5.40 27.84 53.57
N THR A 218 -6.36 28.19 52.71
CA THR A 218 -7.08 29.47 52.78
C THR A 218 -7.89 29.59 54.07
N ARG A 219 -8.56 28.50 54.48
CA ARG A 219 -9.32 28.42 55.73
C ARG A 219 -8.40 28.58 56.94
N THR A 220 -7.32 27.81 57.01
CA THR A 220 -6.32 27.91 58.09
C THR A 220 -5.73 29.31 58.20
N ARG A 221 -5.48 29.98 57.06
CA ARG A 221 -5.00 31.37 57.06
C ARG A 221 -6.03 32.33 57.67
N GLN A 222 -7.31 32.12 57.40
CA GLN A 222 -8.39 32.92 57.98
C GLN A 222 -8.55 32.65 59.48
N ASP A 223 -8.40 31.40 59.90
CA ASP A 223 -8.45 31.00 61.31
C ASP A 223 -7.30 31.63 62.10
N ILE A 224 -6.07 31.59 61.55
CA ILE A 224 -4.89 32.27 62.15
C ILE A 224 -5.15 33.77 62.32
N LYS A 225 -5.68 34.46 61.31
CA LYS A 225 -6.03 35.89 61.41
C LYS A 225 -7.03 36.14 62.53
N THR A 226 -8.04 35.29 62.66
CA THR A 226 -9.06 35.41 63.71
C THR A 226 -8.47 35.20 65.10
N ILE A 227 -7.57 34.22 65.26
CA ILE A 227 -6.87 33.97 66.52
C ILE A 227 -5.96 35.16 66.88
N GLN A 228 -5.21 35.69 65.91
CA GLN A 228 -4.37 36.88 66.13
C GLN A 228 -5.20 38.07 66.62
N GLN A 229 -6.36 38.32 66.01
CA GLN A 229 -7.28 39.38 66.45
C GLN A 229 -7.81 39.14 67.87
N ARG A 230 -8.19 37.90 68.21
CA ARG A 230 -8.63 37.55 69.57
C ARG A 230 -7.52 37.75 70.59
N ASN A 231 -6.29 37.35 70.26
CA ASN A 231 -5.12 37.54 71.12
C ASN A 231 -4.85 39.03 71.35
N ALA A 232 -4.86 39.85 70.28
CA ALA A 232 -4.69 41.30 70.40
C ALA A 232 -5.75 41.94 71.33
N ARG A 233 -7.02 41.55 71.20
CA ARG A 233 -8.10 42.01 72.10
C ARG A 233 -7.92 41.54 73.55
N THR A 234 -7.40 40.34 73.76
CA THR A 234 -7.13 39.81 75.11
C THR A 234 -5.98 40.57 75.76
N VAL A 235 -4.90 40.83 75.01
CA VAL A 235 -3.79 41.67 75.47
C VAL A 235 -4.28 43.07 75.85
N GLU A 236 -5.12 43.68 75.02
CA GLU A 236 -5.70 45.00 75.32
C GLU A 236 -6.57 44.99 76.59
N ARG A 237 -7.41 43.97 76.78
CA ARG A 237 -8.21 43.81 78.03
C ARG A 237 -7.33 43.65 79.26
N ILE A 238 -6.27 42.85 79.17
CA ILE A 238 -5.30 42.66 80.27
C ILE A 238 -4.63 44.01 80.59
N ASN A 239 -4.19 44.75 79.58
CA ASN A 239 -3.58 46.07 79.77
C ASN A 239 -4.54 47.04 80.48
N GLN A 240 -5.80 47.09 80.05
CA GLN A 240 -6.83 47.90 80.71
C GLN A 240 -7.07 47.48 82.16
N GLN A 241 -7.06 46.19 82.48
CA GLN A 241 -7.18 45.70 83.85
C GLN A 241 -5.98 46.12 84.71
N ILE A 242 -4.75 45.98 84.19
CA ILE A 242 -3.54 46.42 84.87
C ILE A 242 -3.60 47.91 85.19
N GLN A 243 -4.02 48.76 84.23
CA GLN A 243 -4.16 50.20 84.45
C GLN A 243 -5.19 50.53 85.53
N LYS A 244 -6.34 49.82 85.55
CA LYS A 244 -7.33 49.97 86.63
C LYS A 244 -6.77 49.59 88.00
N PHE A 245 -6.02 48.49 88.09
CA PHE A 245 -5.38 48.07 89.34
C PHE A 245 -4.32 49.07 89.81
N ILE A 246 -3.46 49.56 88.92
CA ILE A 246 -2.44 50.57 89.25
C ILE A 246 -3.10 51.84 89.81
N GLY A 247 -4.22 52.28 89.24
CA GLY A 247 -4.98 53.42 89.77
C GLY A 247 -5.69 53.18 91.11
N GLN A 248 -5.88 51.92 91.51
CA GLN A 248 -6.48 51.55 92.81
C GLN A 248 -5.46 51.39 93.93
N ILE A 249 -4.16 51.27 93.63
CA ILE A 249 -3.11 51.23 94.65
C ILE A 249 -3.08 52.63 95.31
N PRO A 250 -3.48 52.76 96.58
CA PRO A 250 -3.45 54.05 97.27
C PRO A 250 -2.02 54.57 97.25
N GLU A 251 -1.84 55.85 96.90
CA GLU A 251 -0.54 56.49 96.97
C GLU A 251 0.07 56.18 98.34
N PRO A 252 1.29 55.61 98.43
CA PRO A 252 1.88 55.28 99.71
C PRO A 252 1.96 56.59 100.48
N THR A 253 1.11 56.73 101.49
CA THR A 253 1.07 57.88 102.38
C THR A 253 2.48 58.13 102.84
N LYS A 254 3.05 59.27 102.42
CA LYS A 254 4.34 59.79 102.88
C LYS A 254 4.23 60.09 104.38
N THR A 255 4.24 59.05 105.20
CA THR A 255 4.48 59.12 106.64
C THR A 255 5.88 58.57 106.88
N GLY A 256 6.87 59.27 106.32
CA GLY A 256 8.24 59.19 106.78
C GLY A 256 8.47 60.37 107.74
N PRO A 257 8.77 60.14 109.03
CA PRO A 257 9.10 61.22 109.93
C PRO A 257 10.37 61.92 109.42
N VAL A 258 10.27 63.25 109.30
CA VAL A 258 11.40 64.13 109.13
C VAL A 258 12.25 64.03 110.40
N ILE A 259 13.26 63.16 110.40
CA ILE A 259 14.33 63.19 111.40
C ILE A 259 15.22 64.38 111.01
N SER A 260 14.79 65.56 111.45
CA SER A 260 15.60 66.77 111.44
C SER A 260 16.45 66.80 112.70
N GLY A 261 17.76 66.67 112.52
CA GLY A 261 18.78 67.41 113.27
C GLY A 261 18.87 67.18 114.78
N ARG A 262 19.87 66.38 115.18
CA ARG A 262 20.94 66.88 116.05
C ARG A 262 22.22 66.11 115.83
#